data_AF-A0A8X8WNC1-F1
#
_entry.id   AF-A0A8X8WNC1-F1
#
_cell.length_a   1.000
_cell.length_b   1.000
_cell.length_c   1.000
_cell.angle_alpha   90.00
_cell.angle_beta   90.00
_cell.angle_gamma   90.00
#
_symmetry.space_group_name_H-M   'P 1'
#
loop_
_entity.id
_entity.type
_entity.pdbx_description
1 polymer ?
#
loop_
_entity_poly.entity_id
_entity_poly.type
_entity_poly.pdbx_seq_one_letter_code
_entity_poly.pdbx_strand_id
1 'polypeptide(L)'
;MGKTALDILEESPEDTTNYIEMKKMLTSLSTQSLLDALPKLTDTTMVVVVLIATMAFQAAISPPGGVWQDDSPSHKAGEAVIASTHPKIYKDFVRANTTAFISSLVTIVLITTGLPSENFYLYVIVMYAMWVSLASIAVSYGAAITVISSSRKAQSLGKVINVVNAVSNSVNGFISMYGAVRQLYLSWRSKQRRQQDLTADSFVLRAFYWIFELSDRRSGDFIPRWFPRSASPPPDNF
;
A
#
# COMPACT_ATOMS: atom_id res chain seq x y z
N MET A 1 -29.37 -12.56 -36.01
CA MET A 1 -30.02 -12.29 -34.71
C MET A 1 -28.90 -12.10 -33.71
N GLY A 2 -28.81 -10.92 -33.10
CA GLY A 2 -27.74 -10.62 -32.14
C GLY A 2 -28.02 -11.31 -30.82
N LYS A 3 -27.06 -12.08 -30.31
CA LYS A 3 -27.14 -12.64 -28.96
C LYS A 3 -27.19 -11.49 -27.95
N THR A 4 -28.11 -11.58 -27.01
CA THR A 4 -28.26 -10.57 -25.94
C THR A 4 -27.09 -10.75 -24.96
N ALA A 5 -26.61 -9.70 -24.30
CA ALA A 5 -25.49 -9.82 -23.35
C ALA A 5 -25.74 -10.85 -22.22
N LEU A 6 -27.01 -11.17 -21.97
CA LEU A 6 -27.47 -12.21 -21.06
C LEU A 6 -27.26 -13.64 -21.62
N ASP A 7 -27.48 -13.86 -22.91
CA ASP A 7 -27.22 -15.15 -23.59
C ASP A 7 -25.73 -15.51 -23.58
N ILE A 8 -24.85 -14.51 -23.58
CA ILE A 8 -23.39 -14.69 -23.51
C ILE A 8 -22.93 -15.08 -22.09
N LEU A 9 -23.71 -14.72 -21.06
CA LEU A 9 -23.44 -15.09 -19.67
C LEU A 9 -24.03 -16.44 -19.28
N GLU A 10 -25.08 -16.88 -19.97
CA GLU A 10 -25.73 -18.18 -19.76
C GLU A 10 -25.04 -19.31 -20.55
N GLU A 11 -24.22 -18.96 -21.55
CA GLU A 11 -23.25 -19.85 -22.19
C GLU A 11 -22.12 -20.15 -21.19
N SER A 12 -22.40 -21.13 -20.30
CA SER A 12 -21.47 -21.68 -19.32
C SER A 12 -20.10 -21.85 -19.98
N PRO A 13 -19.02 -21.19 -19.49
CA PRO A 13 -17.70 -21.29 -20.11
C PRO A 13 -17.24 -22.74 -19.97
N GLU A 14 -17.45 -23.50 -21.03
CA GLU A 14 -17.23 -24.95 -21.12
C GLU A 14 -15.74 -25.31 -21.01
N ASP A 15 -14.86 -24.30 -20.94
CA ASP A 15 -13.44 -24.47 -20.79
C ASP A 15 -12.89 -23.63 -19.64
N THR A 16 -12.46 -24.32 -18.58
CA THR A 16 -11.78 -23.74 -17.42
C THR A 16 -10.56 -22.91 -17.85
N THR A 17 -9.98 -23.25 -19.01
CA THR A 17 -8.84 -22.58 -19.63
C THR A 17 -9.18 -21.15 -20.06
N ASN A 18 -10.33 -20.94 -20.72
CA ASN A 18 -10.78 -19.62 -21.16
C ASN A 18 -11.10 -18.70 -19.99
N TYR A 19 -11.72 -19.22 -18.92
CA TYR A 19 -11.97 -18.45 -17.70
C TYR A 19 -10.66 -17.99 -17.03
N ILE A 20 -9.66 -18.88 -16.95
CA ILE A 20 -8.35 -18.54 -16.38
C ILE A 20 -7.66 -17.46 -17.22
N GLU A 21 -7.74 -17.55 -18.54
CA GLU A 21 -7.13 -16.58 -19.45
C GLU A 21 -7.81 -15.20 -19.37
N MET A 22 -9.15 -15.17 -19.42
CA MET A 22 -9.94 -13.94 -19.21
C MET A 22 -9.61 -13.30 -17.86
N LYS A 23 -9.52 -14.10 -16.79
CA LYS A 23 -9.15 -13.60 -15.47
C LYS A 23 -7.75 -13.01 -15.47
N LYS A 24 -6.80 -13.65 -16.16
CA LYS A 24 -5.41 -13.19 -16.28
C LYS A 24 -5.34 -11.85 -17.02
N MET A 25 -6.07 -11.72 -18.13
CA MET A 25 -6.21 -10.47 -18.88
C MET A 25 -6.87 -9.35 -18.06
N LEU A 26 -7.94 -9.66 -17.31
CA LEU A 26 -8.59 -8.67 -16.43
C LEU A 26 -7.65 -8.19 -15.33
N THR A 27 -6.89 -9.10 -14.70
CA THR A 27 -5.88 -8.70 -13.73
C THR A 27 -4.77 -7.87 -14.37
N SER A 28 -4.27 -8.22 -15.56
CA SER A 28 -3.22 -7.42 -16.21
C SER A 28 -3.71 -6.03 -16.62
N LEU A 29 -4.95 -5.93 -17.12
CA LEU A 29 -5.59 -4.65 -17.44
C LEU A 29 -5.78 -3.78 -16.19
N SER A 30 -6.25 -4.37 -15.09
CA SER A 30 -6.36 -3.66 -13.81
C SER A 30 -5.00 -3.22 -13.28
N THR A 31 -3.95 -4.03 -13.46
CA THR A 31 -2.62 -3.67 -12.96
C THR A 31 -2.01 -2.57 -13.82
N GLN A 32 -2.08 -2.66 -15.16
CA GLN A 32 -1.58 -1.60 -16.05
C GLN A 32 -2.29 -0.27 -15.84
N SER A 33 -3.62 -0.27 -15.78
CA SER A 33 -4.39 0.94 -15.48
C SER A 33 -4.05 1.56 -14.13
N LEU A 34 -3.75 0.74 -13.11
CA LEU A 34 -3.24 1.23 -11.84
C LEU A 34 -1.82 1.77 -11.96
N LEU A 35 -0.91 1.08 -12.66
CA LEU A 35 0.47 1.54 -12.85
C LEU A 35 0.54 2.87 -13.62
N ASP A 36 -0.34 3.09 -14.58
CA ASP A 36 -0.45 4.36 -15.30
C ASP A 36 -1.04 5.46 -14.42
N ALA A 37 -1.91 5.11 -13.48
CA ALA A 37 -2.51 6.05 -12.52
C ALA A 37 -1.60 6.36 -11.32
N LEU A 38 -0.67 5.47 -10.95
CA LEU A 38 0.24 5.65 -9.82
C LEU A 38 1.03 6.97 -9.85
N PRO A 39 1.76 7.33 -10.92
CA PRO A 39 2.52 8.58 -10.97
C PRO A 39 1.60 9.81 -10.87
N LYS A 40 0.42 9.75 -11.49
CA LYS A 40 -0.56 10.84 -11.43
C LYS A 40 -1.12 11.03 -10.01
N LEU A 41 -1.33 9.95 -9.28
CA LEU A 41 -1.75 9.99 -7.88
C LEU A 41 -0.63 10.52 -6.97
N THR A 42 0.63 10.10 -7.17
CA THR A 42 1.76 10.60 -6.38
C THR A 42 1.96 12.10 -6.56
N ASP A 43 1.90 12.61 -7.79
CA ASP A 43 2.03 14.04 -8.08
C ASP A 43 0.92 14.86 -7.41
N THR A 44 -0.31 14.37 -7.50
CA THR A 44 -1.46 15.00 -6.84
C THR A 44 -1.30 15.01 -5.32
N THR A 45 -0.85 13.89 -4.72
CA THR A 45 -0.63 13.82 -3.27
C THR A 45 0.50 14.73 -2.80
N MET A 46 1.58 14.86 -3.58
CA MET A 46 2.68 15.76 -3.26
C MET A 46 2.20 17.22 -3.18
N VAL A 47 1.39 17.66 -4.15
CA VAL A 47 0.81 19.02 -4.15
C VAL A 47 -0.05 19.23 -2.91
N VAL A 48 -0.94 18.30 -2.59
CA VAL A 48 -1.82 18.41 -1.40
C VAL A 48 -1.00 18.50 -0.12
N VAL A 49 0.04 17.67 0.04
CA VAL A 49 0.88 17.65 1.25
C VAL A 49 1.67 18.94 1.41
N VAL A 50 2.23 19.49 0.33
CA VAL A 50 2.92 20.78 0.33
C VAL A 50 1.95 21.92 0.69
N LEU A 51 0.73 21.89 0.16
CA LEU A 51 -0.31 22.87 0.52
C LEU A 51 -0.65 22.81 2.01
N ILE A 52 -0.83 21.61 2.56
CA ILE A 52 -1.09 21.39 3.99
C ILE A 52 0.08 21.93 4.84
N ALA A 53 1.32 21.59 4.48
CA ALA A 53 2.50 22.09 5.19
C ALA A 53 2.57 23.63 5.15
N THR A 54 2.26 24.22 3.99
CA THR A 54 2.25 25.68 3.82
C THR A 54 1.15 26.34 4.66
N MET A 55 -0.07 25.80 4.65
CA MET A 55 -1.18 26.31 5.47
C MET A 55 -0.85 26.21 6.96
N ALA A 56 -0.25 25.10 7.39
CA ALA A 56 0.15 24.91 8.78
C ALA A 56 1.25 25.90 9.20
N PHE A 57 2.24 26.12 8.34
CA PHE A 57 3.29 27.11 8.57
C PHE A 57 2.73 28.53 8.69
N GLN A 58 1.82 28.90 7.78
CA GLN A 58 1.15 30.21 7.83
C GLN A 58 0.35 30.40 9.11
N ALA A 59 -0.40 29.37 9.54
CA ALA A 59 -1.17 29.40 10.77
C ALA A 59 -0.31 29.48 12.05
N ALA A 60 0.95 29.05 11.99
CA ALA A 60 1.88 29.12 13.11
C ALA A 60 2.52 30.51 13.26
N ILE A 61 2.93 31.15 12.16
CA ILE A 61 3.52 32.49 12.17
C ILE A 61 2.45 33.58 12.36
N SER A 62 1.25 33.34 11.83
CA SER A 62 0.13 34.27 11.91
C SER A 62 -1.04 33.59 12.62
N PRO A 63 -1.02 33.52 13.96
CA PRO A 63 -2.08 32.85 14.70
C PRO A 63 -3.43 33.54 14.48
N PRO A 64 -4.53 32.77 14.41
CA PRO A 64 -5.87 33.34 14.24
C PRO A 64 -6.19 34.25 15.44
N GLY A 65 -6.58 35.49 15.14
CA GLY A 65 -6.76 36.55 16.14
C GLY A 65 -5.55 37.46 16.33
N GLY A 66 -4.43 37.17 15.68
CA GLY A 66 -3.23 38.01 15.71
C GLY A 66 -2.39 37.86 16.99
N VAL A 67 -1.42 38.75 17.13
CA VAL A 67 -0.55 38.87 18.31
C VAL A 67 -0.74 40.23 18.97
N TRP A 68 -0.60 40.27 20.29
CA TRP A 68 -0.60 41.53 21.03
C TRP A 68 0.54 42.43 20.54
N GLN A 69 0.26 43.73 20.43
CA GLN A 69 1.23 44.73 19.97
C GLN A 69 1.84 45.52 21.14
N ASP A 70 1.26 45.39 22.33
CA ASP A 70 1.59 46.11 23.54
C ASP A 70 1.86 45.16 24.72
N ASP A 71 2.57 45.68 25.72
CA ASP A 71 2.83 44.99 26.98
C ASP A 71 1.81 45.41 28.04
N SER A 72 1.20 44.43 28.70
CA SER A 72 0.19 44.60 29.74
C SER A 72 0.43 43.60 30.88
N PRO A 73 -0.08 43.81 32.11
CA PRO A 73 0.03 42.82 33.17
C PRO A 73 -0.58 41.45 32.82
N SER A 74 -1.48 41.39 31.83
CA SER A 74 -2.16 40.16 31.40
C SER A 74 -1.58 39.50 30.14
N HIS A 75 -0.71 40.19 29.38
CA HIS A 75 -0.15 39.69 28.12
C HIS A 75 1.09 40.48 27.70
N LYS A 76 1.98 39.85 26.94
CA LYS A 76 3.17 40.50 26.38
C LYS A 76 3.03 40.74 24.88
N ALA A 77 3.69 41.78 24.38
CA ALA A 77 3.81 42.03 22.96
C ALA A 77 4.44 40.81 22.26
N GLY A 78 3.84 40.39 21.15
CA GLY A 78 4.21 39.18 20.41
C GLY A 78 3.55 37.88 20.90
N GLU A 79 2.83 37.91 22.02
CA GLU A 79 2.03 36.76 22.46
C GLU A 79 0.73 36.66 21.65
N ALA A 80 0.34 35.44 21.28
CA ALA A 80 -0.88 35.23 20.50
C ALA A 80 -2.12 35.67 21.31
N VAL A 81 -3.00 36.46 20.70
CA VAL A 81 -4.22 37.00 21.37
C VAL A 81 -5.12 35.89 21.91
N ILE A 82 -5.19 34.77 21.18
CA ILE A 82 -5.92 33.58 21.59
C ILE A 82 -5.28 32.85 22.78
N ALA A 83 -3.96 32.98 23.00
CA ALA A 83 -3.27 32.35 24.12
C ALA A 83 -3.68 32.98 25.45
N SER A 84 -3.87 34.30 25.49
CA SER A 84 -4.35 35.01 26.68
C SER A 84 -5.87 34.90 26.85
N THR A 85 -6.65 34.94 25.77
CA THR A 85 -8.12 34.96 25.85
C THR A 85 -8.74 33.56 26.03
N HIS A 86 -8.19 32.54 25.35
CA HIS A 86 -8.72 31.16 25.37
C HIS A 86 -7.59 30.11 25.36
N PRO A 87 -6.86 29.92 26.49
CA PRO A 87 -5.65 29.11 26.53
C PRO A 87 -5.86 27.62 26.20
N LYS A 88 -7.05 27.08 26.46
CA LYS A 88 -7.38 25.68 26.12
C LYS A 88 -7.47 25.47 24.61
N ILE A 89 -8.17 26.36 23.91
CA ILE A 89 -8.35 26.30 22.44
C ILE A 89 -7.01 26.55 21.75
N TYR A 90 -6.19 27.47 22.28
CA TYR A 90 -4.85 27.71 21.78
C TYR A 90 -3.95 26.47 21.86
N LYS A 91 -3.98 25.74 22.99
CA LYS A 91 -3.20 24.50 23.13
C LYS A 91 -3.62 23.43 22.13
N ASP A 92 -4.92 23.27 21.89
CA ASP A 92 -5.43 22.29 20.93
C ASP A 92 -5.10 22.70 19.49
N PHE A 93 -5.20 24.00 19.16
CA PHE A 93 -4.79 24.57 17.88
C PHE A 93 -3.31 24.32 17.60
N VAL A 94 -2.42 24.65 18.54
CA VAL A 94 -0.97 24.45 18.36
C VAL A 94 -0.65 22.96 18.19
N ARG A 95 -1.23 22.08 19.01
CA ARG A 95 -1.04 20.63 18.89
C ARG A 95 -1.44 20.12 17.51
N ALA A 96 -2.65 20.44 17.05
CA ALA A 96 -3.15 20.03 15.75
C ALA A 96 -2.32 20.63 14.60
N ASN A 97 -1.90 21.88 14.71
CA ASN A 97 -1.12 22.50 13.65
C ASN A 97 0.29 21.90 13.54
N THR A 98 0.93 21.60 14.67
CA THR A 98 2.24 20.93 14.70
C THR A 98 2.17 19.50 14.19
N THR A 99 1.13 18.73 14.55
CA THR A 99 0.97 17.36 14.02
C THR A 99 0.72 17.36 12.51
N ALA A 100 -0.07 18.31 11.99
CA ALA A 100 -0.26 18.47 10.54
C ALA A 100 1.07 18.76 9.83
N PHE A 101 1.86 19.69 10.37
CA PHE A 101 3.13 20.10 9.79
C PHE A 101 4.16 18.96 9.79
N ILE A 102 4.35 18.27 10.93
CA ILE A 102 5.28 17.15 11.04
C ILE A 102 4.87 16.00 10.12
N SER A 103 3.59 15.65 10.10
CA SER A 103 3.08 14.55 9.27
C SER A 103 3.22 14.85 7.77
N SER A 104 3.03 16.10 7.37
CA SER A 104 3.31 16.53 5.99
C SER A 104 4.80 16.50 5.64
N LEU A 105 5.69 16.90 6.55
CA LEU A 105 7.15 16.80 6.33
C LEU A 105 7.59 15.34 6.16
N VAL A 106 7.10 14.43 7.01
CA VAL A 106 7.36 12.98 6.86
C VAL A 106 6.91 12.50 5.49
N THR A 107 5.73 12.92 5.05
CA THR A 107 5.16 12.54 3.75
C THR A 107 5.98 13.09 2.58
N ILE A 108 6.40 14.36 2.62
CA ILE A 108 7.26 14.96 1.59
C ILE A 108 8.58 14.22 1.50
N VAL A 109 9.27 14.01 2.63
CA VAL A 109 10.56 13.30 2.65
C VAL A 109 10.42 11.89 2.08
N LEU A 110 9.35 11.16 2.42
CA LEU A 110 9.13 9.81 1.90
C LEU A 110 8.79 9.78 0.40
N ILE A 111 7.99 10.74 -0.10
CA ILE A 111 7.67 10.83 -1.53
C ILE A 111 8.91 11.28 -2.34
N THR A 112 9.65 12.28 -1.85
CA THR A 112 10.83 12.85 -2.54
C THR A 112 12.03 11.92 -2.52
N THR A 113 12.20 11.08 -1.50
CA THR A 113 13.27 10.07 -1.47
C THR A 113 13.10 8.98 -2.54
N GLY A 114 11.97 8.95 -3.26
CA GLY A 114 11.76 8.06 -4.39
C GLY A 114 11.95 6.59 -4.03
N LEU A 115 11.77 6.24 -2.74
CA LEU A 115 11.99 4.89 -2.23
C LEU A 115 11.18 3.93 -3.11
N PRO A 116 11.83 2.93 -3.74
CA PRO A 116 11.15 2.02 -4.65
C PRO A 116 9.97 1.41 -3.88
N SER A 117 8.78 1.68 -4.38
CA SER A 117 7.48 1.37 -3.76
C SER A 117 7.16 -0.12 -3.75
N GLU A 118 8.19 -0.97 -3.74
CA GLU A 118 8.05 -2.41 -3.60
C GLU A 118 7.54 -2.79 -2.20
N ASN A 119 7.78 -1.93 -1.20
CA ASN A 119 7.32 -2.14 0.16
C ASN A 119 5.95 -1.49 0.39
N PHE A 120 4.89 -2.28 0.26
CA PHE A 120 3.50 -1.91 0.57
C PHE A 120 3.36 -1.16 1.91
N TYR A 121 4.16 -1.52 2.92
CA TYR A 121 4.14 -0.86 4.23
C TYR A 121 4.49 0.63 4.17
N LEU A 122 5.43 1.04 3.32
CA LEU A 122 5.79 2.45 3.16
C LEU A 122 4.63 3.24 2.54
N TYR A 123 3.95 2.67 1.54
CA TYR A 123 2.74 3.26 0.97
C TYR A 123 1.63 3.41 2.02
N VAL A 124 1.41 2.40 2.85
CA VAL A 124 0.42 2.46 3.95
C VAL A 124 0.77 3.54 4.96
N ILE A 125 2.05 3.68 5.33
CA ILE A 125 2.51 4.72 6.25
C ILE A 125 2.31 6.11 5.65
N VAL A 126 2.67 6.32 4.38
CA VAL A 126 2.48 7.59 3.66
C VAL A 126 1.01 7.97 3.55
N MET A 127 0.15 7.01 3.18
CA MET A 127 -1.30 7.21 3.13
C MET A 127 -1.84 7.61 4.51
N TYR A 128 -1.45 6.89 5.56
CA TYR A 128 -1.89 7.20 6.93
C TYR A 128 -1.43 8.59 7.39
N ALA A 129 -0.17 8.94 7.15
CA ALA A 129 0.39 10.25 7.48
C ALA A 129 -0.36 11.39 6.77
N MET A 130 -0.64 11.25 5.46
CA MET A 130 -1.41 12.24 4.71
C MET A 130 -2.82 12.47 5.31
N TRP A 131 -3.53 11.40 5.66
CA TRP A 131 -4.86 11.49 6.25
C TRP A 131 -4.85 12.13 7.64
N VAL A 132 -3.85 11.81 8.47
CA VAL A 132 -3.65 12.47 9.77
C VAL A 132 -3.42 13.97 9.56
N SER A 133 -2.61 14.38 8.58
CA SER A 133 -2.38 15.81 8.31
C SER A 133 -3.66 16.55 7.91
N LEU A 134 -4.47 15.96 7.03
CA LEU A 134 -5.76 16.51 6.59
C LEU A 134 -6.73 16.71 7.77
N ALA A 135 -6.88 15.69 8.60
CA ALA A 135 -7.78 15.74 9.75
C ALA A 135 -7.31 16.79 10.78
N SER A 136 -6.00 16.91 10.93
CA SER A 136 -5.37 17.86 11.84
C SER A 136 -5.54 19.32 11.40
N ILE A 137 -5.43 19.62 10.10
CA ILE A 137 -5.79 20.94 9.56
C ILE A 137 -7.28 21.24 9.72
N ALA A 138 -8.16 20.26 9.52
CA ALA A 138 -9.59 20.45 9.70
C ALA A 138 -9.94 20.86 11.15
N VAL A 139 -9.25 20.28 12.15
CA VAL A 139 -9.38 20.68 13.56
C VAL A 139 -8.87 22.10 13.79
N SER A 140 -7.70 22.43 13.25
CA SER A 140 -7.11 23.77 13.35
C SER A 140 -8.04 24.85 12.78
N TYR A 141 -8.66 24.58 11.62
CA TYR A 141 -9.64 25.44 11.00
C TYR A 141 -10.93 25.57 11.82
N GLY A 142 -11.43 24.46 12.36
CA GLY A 142 -12.60 24.46 13.24
C GLY A 142 -12.36 25.26 14.52
N ALA A 143 -11.17 25.13 15.14
CA ALA A 143 -10.76 25.92 16.28
C ALA A 143 -10.74 27.42 15.94
N ALA A 144 -10.20 27.80 14.78
CA ALA A 144 -10.21 29.19 14.30
C ALA A 144 -11.64 29.73 14.14
N ILE A 145 -12.58 28.94 13.60
CA ILE A 145 -14.00 29.35 13.48
C ILE A 145 -14.65 29.53 14.85
N THR A 146 -14.35 28.66 15.82
CA THR A 146 -14.93 28.77 17.17
C THR A 146 -14.48 30.03 17.92
N VAL A 147 -13.35 30.62 17.52
CA VAL A 147 -12.85 31.89 18.07
C VAL A 147 -13.60 33.08 17.49
N ILE A 148 -14.10 32.96 16.26
CA ILE A 148 -14.85 34.02 15.55
C ILE A 148 -16.36 33.96 15.90
N SER A 149 -16.88 32.82 16.35
CA SER A 149 -18.31 32.60 16.60
C SER A 149 -18.71 32.63 18.09
N SER A 150 -19.86 33.22 18.43
CA SER A 150 -20.39 33.43 19.79
C SER A 150 -20.25 32.21 20.75
N SER A 151 -19.74 32.48 21.95
CA SER A 151 -19.18 31.54 22.94
C SER A 151 -20.10 30.41 23.45
N ARG A 152 -21.41 30.46 23.18
CA ARG A 152 -22.36 29.38 23.56
C ARG A 152 -22.42 28.23 22.55
N LYS A 153 -22.12 28.46 21.27
CA LYS A 153 -22.10 27.41 20.23
C LYS A 153 -20.71 26.78 20.08
N ALA A 154 -19.65 27.51 20.44
CA ALA A 154 -18.26 27.10 20.32
C ALA A 154 -17.91 25.79 21.08
N GLN A 155 -18.41 25.63 22.31
CA GLN A 155 -18.11 24.41 23.10
C GLN A 155 -18.78 23.15 22.55
N SER A 156 -19.96 23.29 21.93
CA SER A 156 -20.64 22.17 21.27
C SER A 156 -19.90 21.76 20.00
N LEU A 157 -19.49 22.75 19.20
CA LEU A 157 -18.75 22.52 17.96
C LEU A 157 -17.37 21.89 18.20
N GLY A 158 -16.63 22.31 19.23
CA GLY A 158 -15.33 21.72 19.56
C GLY A 158 -15.42 20.23 19.94
N LYS A 159 -16.45 19.84 20.70
CA LYS A 159 -16.71 18.42 21.00
C LYS A 159 -17.06 17.63 19.75
N VAL A 160 -17.89 18.19 18.87
CA VAL A 160 -18.25 17.55 17.60
C VAL A 160 -17.02 17.37 16.72
N ILE A 161 -16.17 18.38 16.57
CA ILE A 161 -14.93 18.31 15.77
C ILE A 161 -14.00 17.23 16.32
N ASN A 162 -13.80 17.18 17.64
CA ASN A 162 -12.93 16.17 18.25
C ASN A 162 -13.50 14.74 18.11
N VAL A 163 -14.81 14.56 18.27
CA VAL A 163 -15.47 13.27 18.07
C VAL A 163 -15.38 12.83 16.61
N VAL A 164 -15.66 13.74 15.67
CA VAL A 164 -15.56 13.46 14.22
C VAL A 164 -14.13 13.06 13.86
N ASN A 165 -13.13 13.77 14.38
CA ASN A 165 -11.72 13.46 14.14
C ASN A 165 -11.33 12.09 14.74
N ALA A 166 -11.73 11.81 15.99
CA ALA A 166 -11.44 10.54 16.65
C ALA A 166 -12.07 9.35 15.91
N VAL A 167 -13.32 9.51 15.46
CA VAL A 167 -14.03 8.49 14.68
C VAL A 167 -13.34 8.28 13.33
N SER A 168 -13.02 9.35 12.60
CA SER A 168 -12.34 9.26 11.30
C SER A 168 -10.95 8.61 11.39
N ASN A 169 -10.15 8.96 12.41
CA ASN A 169 -8.84 8.35 12.63
C ASN A 169 -8.93 6.86 12.99
N SER A 170 -9.96 6.49 13.76
CA SER A 170 -10.20 5.09 14.14
C SER A 170 -10.55 4.25 12.92
N VAL A 171 -11.53 4.69 12.11
CA VAL A 171 -11.95 4.00 10.88
C VAL A 171 -10.78 3.82 9.91
N ASN A 172 -9.96 4.87 9.73
CA ASN A 172 -8.81 4.80 8.83
C ASN A 172 -7.69 3.91 9.37
N GLY A 173 -7.49 3.87 10.69
CA GLY A 173 -6.59 2.91 11.34
C GLY A 173 -7.00 1.46 11.07
N PHE A 174 -8.30 1.17 11.13
CA PHE A 174 -8.82 -0.16 10.80
C PHE A 174 -8.66 -0.51 9.33
N ILE A 175 -8.89 0.42 8.41
CA ILE A 175 -8.70 0.21 6.95
C ILE A 175 -7.22 -0.09 6.64
N SER A 176 -6.31 0.68 7.24
CA SER A 176 -4.86 0.49 7.12
C SER A 176 -4.41 -0.86 7.68
N MET A 177 -4.89 -1.21 8.87
CA MET A 177 -4.61 -2.50 9.52
C MET A 177 -5.16 -3.68 8.71
N TYR A 178 -6.37 -3.57 8.16
CA TYR A 178 -6.93 -4.58 7.26
C TYR A 178 -6.08 -4.76 6.00
N GLY A 179 -5.62 -3.67 5.38
CA GLY A 179 -4.73 -3.71 4.22
C GLY A 179 -3.40 -4.42 4.52
N ALA A 180 -2.78 -4.11 5.66
CA ALA A 180 -1.55 -4.75 6.12
C ALA A 180 -1.75 -6.25 6.39
N VAL A 181 -2.81 -6.62 7.12
CA VAL A 181 -3.15 -8.03 7.40
C VAL A 181 -3.44 -8.81 6.12
N ARG A 182 -4.19 -8.21 5.18
CA ARG A 182 -4.50 -8.83 3.89
C ARG A 182 -3.23 -9.09 3.06
N GLN A 183 -2.28 -8.15 3.04
CA GLN A 183 -1.02 -8.34 2.31
C GLN A 183 -0.10 -9.35 2.99
N LEU A 184 -0.05 -9.37 4.31
CA LEU A 184 0.62 -10.42 5.09
C LEU A 184 0.05 -11.80 4.77
N TYR A 185 -1.27 -11.91 4.74
CA TYR A 185 -1.95 -13.15 4.38
C TYR A 185 -1.64 -13.59 2.95
N LEU A 186 -1.68 -12.68 1.98
CA LEU A 186 -1.36 -12.98 0.58
C LEU A 186 0.12 -13.33 0.37
N SER A 187 1.02 -12.63 1.06
CA SER A 187 2.47 -12.89 1.02
C SER A 187 2.81 -14.23 1.67
N TRP A 188 2.15 -14.57 2.78
CA TRP A 188 2.29 -15.88 3.41
C TRP A 188 1.79 -16.99 2.47
N ARG A 189 0.61 -16.81 1.85
CA ARG A 189 0.05 -17.78 0.91
C ARG A 189 0.89 -17.95 -0.37
N SER A 190 1.53 -16.90 -0.86
CA SER A 190 2.43 -17.00 -2.02
C SER A 190 3.73 -17.71 -1.66
N LYS A 191 4.29 -17.47 -0.46
CA LYS A 191 5.44 -18.21 0.08
C LYS A 191 5.14 -19.70 0.24
N GLN A 192 3.96 -20.02 0.75
CA GLN A 192 3.50 -21.42 0.91
C GLN A 192 3.46 -22.15 -0.43
N ARG A 193 2.95 -21.51 -1.50
CA ARG A 193 2.92 -22.09 -2.85
C ARG A 193 4.32 -22.33 -3.42
N ARG A 194 5.23 -21.36 -3.28
CA ARG A 194 6.63 -21.52 -3.72
C ARG A 194 7.33 -22.69 -3.03
N GLN A 195 7.03 -22.94 -1.74
CA GLN A 195 7.58 -24.09 -1.02
C GLN A 195 7.01 -25.42 -1.54
N GLN A 196 5.72 -25.47 -1.87
CA GLN A 196 5.10 -26.65 -2.47
C GLN A 196 5.69 -26.98 -3.85
N ASP A 197 5.89 -25.97 -4.71
CA ASP A 197 6.49 -26.14 -6.04
C ASP A 197 7.93 -26.69 -5.94
N LEU A 198 8.76 -26.11 -5.05
CA LEU A 198 10.13 -26.59 -4.81
C LEU A 198 10.17 -28.04 -4.29
N THR A 199 9.24 -28.43 -3.41
CA THR A 199 9.15 -29.81 -2.94
C THR A 199 8.64 -30.77 -4.02
N ALA A 200 7.69 -30.33 -4.86
CA ALA A 200 7.18 -31.12 -5.97
C ALA A 200 8.27 -31.38 -7.02
N ASP A 201 9.05 -30.37 -7.40
CA ASP A 201 10.17 -30.54 -8.34
C ASP A 201 11.22 -31.52 -7.80
N SER A 202 11.56 -31.45 -6.51
CA SER A 202 12.51 -32.39 -5.91
C SER A 202 12.01 -33.84 -5.90
N PHE A 203 10.71 -34.03 -5.72
CA PHE A 203 10.06 -35.34 -5.78
C PHE A 203 9.96 -35.84 -7.23
N VAL A 204 9.55 -34.98 -8.17
CA VAL A 204 9.45 -35.29 -9.60
C VAL A 204 10.82 -35.64 -10.17
N LEU A 205 11.87 -34.86 -9.88
CA LEU A 205 13.24 -35.18 -10.28
C LEU A 205 13.71 -36.52 -9.71
N ARG A 206 13.41 -36.84 -8.45
CA ARG A 206 13.73 -38.15 -7.86
C ARG A 206 12.95 -39.30 -8.49
N ALA A 207 11.67 -39.11 -8.77
CA ALA A 207 10.84 -40.11 -9.44
C ALA A 207 11.31 -40.35 -10.89
N PHE A 208 11.65 -39.29 -11.62
CA PHE A 208 12.25 -39.39 -12.95
C PHE A 208 13.59 -40.12 -12.93
N TYR A 209 14.50 -39.76 -12.01
CA TYR A 209 15.75 -40.48 -11.84
C TYR A 209 15.54 -41.96 -11.54
N TRP A 210 14.58 -42.29 -10.68
CA TRP A 210 14.26 -43.66 -10.32
C TRP A 210 13.65 -44.46 -11.49
N ILE A 211 12.80 -43.82 -12.31
CA ILE A 211 12.25 -44.42 -13.55
C ILE A 211 13.36 -44.65 -14.58
N PHE A 212 14.28 -43.69 -14.75
CA PHE A 212 15.41 -43.82 -15.67
C PHE A 212 16.37 -44.94 -15.23
N GLU A 213 16.68 -45.02 -13.93
CA GLU A 213 17.46 -46.10 -13.32
C GLU A 213 16.79 -47.48 -13.52
N LEU A 214 15.47 -47.55 -13.39
CA LEU A 214 14.71 -48.77 -13.70
C LEU A 214 14.77 -49.14 -15.18
N SER A 215 14.77 -48.15 -16.07
CA SER A 215 14.91 -48.38 -17.51
C SER A 215 16.30 -48.91 -17.84
N ASP A 216 17.35 -48.40 -17.20
CA ASP A 216 18.74 -48.84 -17.41
C ASP A 216 19.00 -50.25 -16.86
N ARG A 217 18.41 -50.59 -15.70
CA ARG A 217 18.43 -51.98 -15.20
C ARG A 217 17.67 -52.96 -16.07
N ARG A 218 16.63 -52.50 -16.77
CA ARG A 218 15.83 -53.35 -17.66
C ARG A 218 16.43 -53.47 -19.07
N SER A 219 17.26 -52.51 -19.50
CA SER A 219 17.97 -52.55 -20.78
C SER A 219 19.28 -53.36 -20.72
N GLY A 220 19.82 -53.63 -19.52
CA GLY A 220 20.97 -54.52 -19.32
C GLY A 220 20.76 -55.97 -19.81
N ASP A 221 19.51 -56.40 -19.99
CA ASP A 221 19.14 -57.73 -20.52
C ASP A 221 18.86 -57.75 -22.04
N PHE A 222 19.07 -56.62 -22.75
CA PHE A 222 18.83 -56.54 -24.19
C PHE A 222 20.10 -56.19 -24.94
N ILE A 223 21.07 -57.13 -24.96
CA ILE A 223 22.14 -57.15 -25.97
C ILE A 223 21.58 -57.82 -27.23
N PRO A 224 21.36 -57.11 -28.35
CA PRO A 224 20.97 -57.74 -29.60
C PRO A 224 22.20 -58.46 -30.17
N ARG A 225 22.11 -59.79 -30.25
CA ARG A 225 23.14 -60.67 -30.80
C ARG A 225 23.11 -60.60 -32.33
N TRP A 226 23.54 -59.49 -32.92
CA TRP A 226 23.67 -59.30 -34.37
C TRP A 226 24.98 -58.60 -34.75
N PHE A 227 26.11 -59.26 -34.52
CA PHE A 227 27.32 -59.00 -35.29
C PHE A 227 27.85 -60.33 -35.84
N PRO A 228 28.06 -60.47 -37.15
CA PRO A 228 28.70 -61.65 -37.73
C PRO A 228 30.18 -61.67 -37.30
N ARG A 229 30.66 -62.82 -36.81
CA ARG A 229 32.09 -63.06 -36.60
C ARG A 229 32.82 -62.92 -37.93
N SER A 230 33.68 -61.91 -38.03
CA SER A 230 34.71 -61.87 -39.07
C SER A 230 35.69 -63.03 -38.89
N ALA A 231 36.14 -63.53 -40.03
CA ALA A 231 36.91 -64.75 -40.22
C ALA A 231 38.20 -64.83 -39.40
N SER A 232 38.51 -66.04 -38.92
CA SER A 232 39.84 -66.47 -38.48
C SER A 232 40.80 -66.53 -39.68
N PRO A 233 42.06 -66.08 -39.57
CA PRO A 233 43.05 -66.26 -40.63
C PRO A 233 43.55 -67.72 -40.67
N PRO A 234 44.08 -68.18 -41.82
CA PRO A 234 44.47 -69.57 -42.05
C PRO A 234 45.77 -69.94 -41.31
N PRO A 235 46.09 -71.25 -41.19
CA PRO A 235 47.25 -71.69 -40.44
C PRO A 235 48.52 -71.48 -41.26
N ASP A 236 49.53 -70.87 -40.65
CA ASP A 236 50.90 -70.88 -41.17
C ASP A 236 51.60 -72.16 -40.71
N ASN A 237 51.83 -73.00 -41.71
CA ASN A 237 52.71 -74.14 -41.77
C ASN A 237 54.17 -73.65 -41.90
N PHE A 238 54.99 -73.87 -40.88
CA PHE A 238 56.38 -74.40 -40.89
C PHE A 238 56.99 -74.36 -39.48
#